data_AF-A0AA97P6U0-F1
#
_entry.id   AF-A0AA97P6U0-F1
#
_cell.length_a   1.000
_cell.length_b   1.000
_cell.length_c   1.000
_cell.angle_alpha   90.00
_cell.angle_beta   90.00
_cell.angle_gamma   90.00
#
_symmetry.space_group_name_H-M   'P 1'
#
loop_
_entity.id
_entity.type
_entity.pdbx_description
1 polymer ?
#
loop_
_entity_poly.entity_id
_entity_poly.type
_entity_poly.pdbx_seq_one_letter_code
_entity_poly.pdbx_strand_id
1 'polypeptide(L)'
;MAEQVAAKLAASGGTESAGFLNDIIEQLWPNINVAGCRMVKEIVEPMFATMLPGPLATLKFVKLDLGPVPMRVSEVDVHKVDNGGIKLDMDVTWEGKSDIELEGKLVPKLGIEHVHLIGRLSILLGPLTNVIPLIGAAQVAFINPPTLKLDFTDAANIADWALIDKTVRKVILDIVSSMFVLPNRYLVKLDSNNDYFRTYLPHLGALRLTVERAIGISGPKKSRAKRLLAKIVKDVPDCYAKVTVGAEEEWRTSVKKNDHDPEWNETHDFLVADYDQRIVIDVKDDDLGGDDDIGLATTTVKDILLNGGSQQLDLMHDGEPTDSKIVVHAKFYNFVDSADAIRTTRSENQDQIVGIATVLIASALGLQGQRDELNPSVKVAWGAKEFRTAAKSYTPGTDIFNPSFDQAFRIPVTADLLASPASFRISLLNKADEVGSVEVPFEDILQAPGLVKEETYEVGQGATIKAYISLRGLEIAK
;
A
#
# COMPACT_ATOMS: atom_id res chain seq x y z
N MET A 1 -20.34 -1.93 17.52
CA MET A 1 -19.14 -1.95 16.67
C MET A 1 -18.64 -3.37 16.54
N ALA A 2 -18.32 -4.02 17.67
CA ALA A 2 -17.92 -5.43 17.69
C ALA A 2 -18.93 -6.37 17.01
N GLU A 3 -20.24 -6.13 17.10
CA GLU A 3 -21.27 -7.01 16.51
C GLU A 3 -21.37 -6.89 14.97
N GLN A 4 -21.28 -5.68 14.39
CA GLN A 4 -21.24 -5.48 12.93
C GLN A 4 -19.91 -5.94 12.32
N VAL A 5 -18.81 -5.66 13.00
CA VAL A 5 -17.47 -6.15 12.62
C VAL A 5 -17.46 -7.68 12.72
N ALA A 6 -17.94 -8.26 13.82
CA ALA A 6 -18.08 -9.71 13.96
C ALA A 6 -19.01 -10.32 12.90
N ALA A 7 -20.11 -9.68 12.52
CA ALA A 7 -21.00 -10.18 11.47
C ALA A 7 -20.34 -10.16 10.07
N LYS A 8 -19.58 -9.11 9.74
CA LYS A 8 -18.78 -9.06 8.50
C LYS A 8 -17.63 -10.08 8.51
N LEU A 9 -17.01 -10.31 9.68
CA LEU A 9 -15.92 -11.27 9.85
C LEU A 9 -16.41 -12.72 9.90
N ALA A 10 -17.63 -12.95 10.35
CA ALA A 10 -18.31 -14.25 10.36
C ALA A 10 -18.91 -14.61 8.98
N ALA A 11 -18.76 -13.74 7.97
CA ALA A 11 -19.17 -14.03 6.59
C ALA A 11 -18.19 -14.99 5.88
N SER A 12 -17.02 -15.25 6.48
CA SER A 12 -16.10 -16.29 6.01
C SER A 12 -16.70 -17.68 6.24
N GLY A 13 -16.73 -18.50 5.20
CA GLY A 13 -17.15 -19.92 5.28
C GLY A 13 -16.13 -20.82 5.98
N GLY A 14 -15.03 -20.25 6.46
CA GLY A 14 -13.84 -20.98 6.88
C GLY A 14 -12.83 -21.10 5.73
N THR A 15 -11.62 -21.53 6.07
CA THR A 15 -10.54 -21.72 5.11
C THR A 15 -10.52 -23.15 4.56
N GLU A 16 -10.16 -23.28 3.29
CA GLU A 16 -10.04 -24.55 2.60
C GLU A 16 -8.58 -24.82 2.15
N SER A 17 -8.23 -26.10 2.00
CA SER A 17 -6.95 -26.49 1.45
C SER A 17 -6.86 -26.19 -0.05
N ALA A 18 -5.70 -25.76 -0.52
CA ALA A 18 -5.50 -25.29 -1.90
C ALA A 18 -4.76 -26.30 -2.80
N GLY A 19 -4.93 -27.61 -2.57
CA GLY A 19 -4.15 -28.66 -3.26
C GLY A 19 -4.16 -28.50 -4.79
N PHE A 20 -5.34 -28.37 -5.39
CA PHE A 20 -5.46 -28.22 -6.84
C PHE A 20 -4.83 -26.92 -7.38
N LEU A 21 -4.87 -25.82 -6.61
CA LEU A 21 -4.22 -24.56 -7.02
C LEU A 21 -2.70 -24.71 -7.01
N ASN A 22 -2.16 -25.44 -6.02
CA ASN A 22 -0.73 -25.75 -5.98
C ASN A 22 -0.30 -26.58 -7.20
N ASP A 23 -1.09 -27.56 -7.63
CA ASP A 23 -0.80 -28.36 -8.84
C ASP A 23 -0.79 -27.47 -10.10
N ILE A 24 -1.73 -26.53 -10.21
CA ILE A 24 -1.78 -25.55 -11.32
C ILE A 24 -0.55 -24.63 -11.27
N ILE A 25 -0.19 -24.10 -10.10
CA ILE A 25 0.98 -23.23 -9.94
C ILE A 25 2.25 -23.99 -10.32
N GLU A 26 2.41 -25.23 -9.89
CA GLU A 26 3.56 -26.07 -10.23
C GLU A 26 3.68 -26.27 -11.76
N GLN A 27 2.56 -26.54 -12.44
CA GLN A 27 2.54 -26.67 -13.90
C GLN A 27 2.85 -25.35 -14.62
N LEU A 28 2.38 -24.22 -14.08
CA LEU A 28 2.60 -22.89 -14.66
C LEU A 28 3.98 -22.31 -14.30
N TRP A 29 4.66 -22.84 -13.31
CA TRP A 29 5.87 -22.25 -12.72
C TRP A 29 6.96 -21.89 -13.73
N PRO A 30 7.30 -22.72 -14.74
CA PRO A 30 8.28 -22.33 -15.75
C PRO A 30 7.90 -21.05 -16.52
N ASN A 31 6.60 -20.85 -16.77
CA ASN A 31 6.08 -19.66 -17.44
C ASN A 31 6.04 -18.45 -16.47
N ILE A 32 5.65 -18.70 -15.22
CA ILE A 32 5.67 -17.68 -14.15
C ILE A 32 7.09 -17.19 -13.93
N ASN A 33 8.10 -18.06 -13.96
CA ASN A 33 9.50 -17.68 -13.82
C ASN A 33 9.90 -16.72 -14.95
N VAL A 34 9.66 -17.07 -16.21
CA VAL A 34 9.97 -16.18 -17.35
C VAL A 34 9.23 -14.83 -17.29
N ALA A 35 7.92 -14.86 -17.05
CA ALA A 35 7.12 -13.64 -17.00
C ALA A 35 7.43 -12.78 -15.77
N GLY A 36 7.57 -13.42 -14.61
CA GLY A 36 7.91 -12.79 -13.33
C GLY A 36 9.29 -12.16 -13.35
N CYS A 37 10.31 -12.84 -13.89
CA CYS A 37 11.64 -12.24 -14.07
C CYS A 37 11.60 -11.00 -14.96
N ARG A 38 10.82 -11.04 -16.05
CA ARG A 38 10.65 -9.86 -16.91
C ARG A 38 10.02 -8.70 -16.14
N MET A 39 8.92 -8.96 -15.42
CA MET A 39 8.24 -7.96 -14.61
C MET A 39 9.17 -7.37 -13.54
N VAL A 40 9.87 -8.21 -12.77
CA VAL A 40 10.83 -7.78 -11.75
C VAL A 40 11.91 -6.91 -12.37
N LYS A 41 12.49 -7.31 -13.51
CA LYS A 41 13.53 -6.51 -14.16
C LYS A 41 13.00 -5.15 -14.64
N GLU A 42 11.85 -5.12 -15.29
CA GLU A 42 11.26 -3.89 -15.86
C GLU A 42 10.77 -2.91 -14.79
N ILE A 43 10.37 -3.42 -13.62
CA ILE A 43 9.83 -2.61 -12.51
C ILE A 43 10.93 -2.23 -11.52
N VAL A 44 11.68 -3.21 -11.02
CA VAL A 44 12.60 -3.04 -9.89
C VAL A 44 13.90 -2.37 -10.31
N GLU A 45 14.47 -2.73 -11.47
CA GLU A 45 15.77 -2.20 -11.91
C GLU A 45 15.76 -0.66 -12.08
N PRO A 46 14.74 -0.03 -12.70
CA PRO A 46 14.65 1.43 -12.75
C PRO A 46 14.50 2.07 -11.37
N MET A 47 13.83 1.39 -10.43
CA MET A 47 13.59 1.89 -9.07
C MET A 47 14.84 1.82 -8.19
N PHE A 48 15.79 0.93 -8.48
CA PHE A 48 17.09 0.94 -7.81
C PHE A 48 17.82 2.28 -7.98
N ALA A 49 17.78 2.86 -9.18
CA ALA A 49 18.44 4.14 -9.45
C ALA A 49 17.85 5.32 -8.66
N THR A 50 16.59 5.22 -8.23
CA THR A 50 15.90 6.29 -7.52
C THR A 50 15.83 6.06 -6.01
N MET A 51 15.77 4.81 -5.56
CA MET A 51 15.52 4.46 -4.16
C MET A 51 16.76 3.98 -3.41
N LEU A 52 17.77 3.43 -4.09
CA LEU A 52 18.99 2.97 -3.41
C LEU A 52 20.00 4.12 -3.23
N PRO A 53 20.67 4.21 -2.08
CA PRO A 53 21.63 5.26 -1.80
C PRO A 53 23.01 4.97 -2.44
N GLY A 54 23.72 6.05 -2.77
CA GLY A 54 25.14 6.01 -3.11
C GLY A 54 25.47 5.00 -4.23
N PRO A 55 26.53 4.18 -4.09
CA PRO A 55 26.91 3.19 -5.10
C PRO A 55 25.83 2.16 -5.46
N LEU A 56 24.91 1.85 -4.52
CA LEU A 56 23.85 0.87 -4.71
C LEU A 56 22.82 1.32 -5.76
N ALA A 57 22.71 2.62 -6.04
CA ALA A 57 21.87 3.16 -7.11
C ALA A 57 22.23 2.64 -8.52
N THR A 58 23.41 2.03 -8.68
CA THR A 58 23.87 1.47 -9.96
C THR A 58 23.61 -0.02 -10.11
N LEU A 59 22.94 -0.65 -9.14
CA LEU A 59 22.60 -2.07 -9.20
C LEU A 59 21.69 -2.39 -10.38
N LYS A 60 21.98 -3.50 -11.06
CA LYS A 60 21.18 -4.05 -12.16
C LYS A 60 21.20 -5.58 -12.13
N PHE A 61 20.19 -6.20 -12.73
CA PHE A 61 20.13 -7.66 -12.83
C PHE A 61 21.02 -8.17 -13.98
N VAL A 62 22.08 -8.89 -13.61
CA VAL A 62 22.93 -9.65 -14.54
C VAL A 62 22.26 -10.97 -14.89
N LYS A 63 21.69 -11.61 -13.86
CA LYS A 63 20.94 -12.85 -13.96
C LYS A 63 19.74 -12.76 -13.04
N LEU A 64 18.62 -13.32 -13.50
CA LEU A 64 17.38 -13.30 -12.76
C LEU A 64 16.62 -14.57 -13.11
N ASP A 65 16.63 -15.51 -12.19
CA ASP A 65 15.91 -16.79 -12.25
C ASP A 65 15.29 -17.06 -10.87
N LEU A 66 13.97 -17.23 -10.83
CA LEU A 66 13.25 -17.52 -9.58
C LEU A 66 13.46 -18.96 -9.10
N GLY A 67 14.11 -19.80 -9.90
CA GLY A 67 14.42 -21.18 -9.56
C GLY A 67 13.30 -22.17 -9.85
N PRO A 68 13.52 -23.47 -9.55
CA PRO A 68 12.58 -24.53 -9.88
C PRO A 68 11.50 -24.76 -8.81
N VAL A 69 11.63 -24.18 -7.62
CA VAL A 69 10.70 -24.40 -6.50
C VAL A 69 9.56 -23.39 -6.55
N PRO A 70 8.32 -23.82 -6.82
CA PRO A 70 7.18 -22.92 -6.91
C PRO A 70 6.74 -22.37 -5.57
N MET A 71 6.09 -21.22 -5.60
CA MET A 71 5.29 -20.73 -4.47
C MET A 71 4.11 -21.67 -4.19
N ARG A 72 3.72 -21.75 -2.92
CA ARG A 72 2.55 -22.51 -2.47
C ARG A 72 1.51 -21.61 -1.86
N VAL A 73 0.25 -22.03 -2.01
CA VAL A 73 -0.90 -21.39 -1.40
C VAL A 73 -1.61 -22.32 -0.41
N SER A 74 -2.20 -21.76 0.64
CA SER A 74 -2.99 -22.45 1.66
C SER A 74 -4.05 -21.54 2.26
N GLU A 75 -4.90 -22.07 3.14
CA GLU A 75 -5.89 -21.30 3.91
C GLU A 75 -6.77 -20.39 3.05
N VAL A 76 -7.29 -20.94 1.94
CA VAL A 76 -8.09 -20.19 0.95
C VAL A 76 -9.45 -19.90 1.54
N ASP A 77 -9.81 -18.63 1.60
CA ASP A 77 -11.12 -18.14 2.00
C ASP A 77 -11.75 -17.38 0.83
N VAL A 78 -13.00 -17.71 0.50
CA VAL A 78 -13.73 -17.13 -0.63
C VAL A 78 -14.99 -16.45 -0.11
N HIS A 79 -15.12 -15.16 -0.40
CA HIS A 79 -16.31 -14.40 -0.05
C HIS A 79 -16.76 -13.46 -1.18
N LYS A 80 -18.06 -13.17 -1.17
CA LYS A 80 -18.65 -12.16 -2.05
C LYS A 80 -18.35 -10.77 -1.50
N VAL A 81 -18.00 -9.84 -2.38
CA VAL A 81 -17.79 -8.42 -2.03
C VAL A 81 -18.95 -7.55 -2.49
N ASP A 82 -19.05 -6.35 -1.94
CA ASP A 82 -20.20 -5.43 -2.13
C ASP A 82 -20.44 -5.05 -3.61
N ASN A 83 -19.38 -4.99 -4.43
CA ASN A 83 -19.51 -4.71 -5.87
C ASN A 83 -19.98 -5.93 -6.70
N GLY A 84 -20.32 -7.04 -6.04
CA GLY A 84 -20.76 -8.28 -6.68
C GLY A 84 -19.63 -9.19 -7.17
N GLY A 85 -18.37 -8.80 -7.00
CA GLY A 85 -17.21 -9.62 -7.31
C GLY A 85 -16.97 -10.76 -6.31
N ILE A 86 -15.93 -11.55 -6.60
CA ILE A 86 -15.47 -12.68 -5.80
C ILE A 86 -14.09 -12.32 -5.24
N LYS A 87 -13.92 -12.30 -3.92
CA LYS A 87 -12.62 -12.12 -3.26
C LYS A 87 -12.14 -13.47 -2.74
N LEU A 88 -10.89 -13.80 -3.08
CA LEU A 88 -10.18 -14.99 -2.63
C LEU A 88 -8.97 -14.54 -1.84
N ASP A 89 -8.96 -14.82 -0.54
CA ASP A 89 -7.84 -14.53 0.33
C ASP A 89 -7.13 -15.84 0.70
N MET A 90 -5.81 -15.89 0.57
CA MET A 90 -5.02 -17.10 0.76
C MET A 90 -3.63 -16.78 1.30
N ASP A 91 -3.08 -17.70 2.07
CA ASP A 91 -1.69 -17.59 2.51
C ASP A 91 -0.78 -18.02 1.36
N VAL A 92 0.26 -17.23 1.08
CA VAL A 92 1.32 -17.54 0.14
C VAL A 92 2.60 -17.80 0.94
N THR A 93 3.25 -18.92 0.64
CA THR A 93 4.60 -19.24 1.12
C THR A 93 5.47 -19.64 -0.06
N TRP A 94 6.60 -18.97 -0.22
CA TRP A 94 7.59 -19.28 -1.23
C TRP A 94 8.96 -19.46 -0.58
N GLU A 95 9.45 -20.69 -0.62
CA GLU A 95 10.77 -21.11 -0.16
C GLU A 95 11.59 -21.46 -1.41
N GLY A 96 11.91 -20.42 -2.19
CA GLY A 96 12.48 -20.54 -3.52
C GLY A 96 13.99 -20.70 -3.50
N LYS A 97 14.51 -21.69 -4.24
CA LYS A 97 15.95 -21.78 -4.55
C LYS A 97 16.24 -20.99 -5.82
N SER A 98 16.56 -19.71 -5.67
CA SER A 98 16.74 -18.76 -6.76
C SER A 98 18.18 -18.74 -7.30
N ASP A 99 18.35 -18.11 -8.46
CA ASP A 99 19.66 -17.85 -9.06
C ASP A 99 19.64 -16.43 -9.65
N ILE A 100 19.73 -15.45 -8.73
CA ILE A 100 19.64 -14.03 -9.04
C ILE A 100 21.00 -13.42 -8.78
N GLU A 101 21.49 -12.63 -9.73
CA GLU A 101 22.78 -11.94 -9.64
C GLU A 101 22.59 -10.46 -9.93
N LEU A 102 23.05 -9.64 -9.00
CA LEU A 102 23.08 -8.19 -9.08
C LEU A 102 24.52 -7.71 -9.22
N GLU A 103 24.76 -6.68 -10.03
CA GLU A 103 26.05 -5.99 -10.10
C GLU A 103 25.86 -4.48 -10.19
N GLY A 104 26.82 -3.72 -9.66
CA GLY A 104 26.86 -2.26 -9.77
C GLY A 104 28.27 -1.76 -10.10
N LYS A 105 28.41 -0.49 -10.49
CA LYS A 105 29.71 0.08 -10.95
C LYS A 105 30.80 0.05 -9.88
N LEU A 106 30.42 0.01 -8.60
CA LEU A 106 31.31 -0.03 -7.44
C LEU A 106 30.80 -1.01 -6.36
N VAL A 107 29.86 -1.88 -6.74
CA VAL A 107 29.28 -2.88 -5.84
C VAL A 107 29.75 -4.24 -6.33
N PRO A 108 30.37 -5.07 -5.47
CA PRO A 108 30.71 -6.45 -5.82
C PRO A 108 29.48 -7.18 -6.35
N LYS A 109 29.70 -8.21 -7.16
CA LYS A 109 28.62 -9.07 -7.63
C LYS A 109 27.92 -9.70 -6.41
N LEU A 110 26.60 -9.53 -6.31
CA LEU A 110 25.77 -10.08 -5.24
C LEU A 110 24.94 -11.21 -5.81
N GLY A 111 25.02 -12.41 -5.22
CA GLY A 111 24.15 -13.54 -5.55
C GLY A 111 23.03 -13.68 -4.52
N ILE A 112 21.81 -14.01 -4.95
CA ILE A 112 20.69 -14.42 -4.08
C ILE A 112 20.33 -15.86 -4.45
N GLU A 113 20.57 -16.77 -3.52
CA GLU A 113 20.38 -18.22 -3.68
C GLU A 113 19.04 -18.71 -3.13
N HIS A 114 18.50 -18.04 -2.10
CA HIS A 114 17.16 -18.34 -1.61
C HIS A 114 16.33 -17.09 -1.41
N VAL A 115 15.05 -17.21 -1.76
CA VAL A 115 14.03 -16.21 -1.46
C VAL A 115 12.98 -16.86 -0.58
N HIS A 116 12.74 -16.24 0.57
CA HIS A 116 11.69 -16.62 1.51
C HIS A 116 10.63 -15.53 1.48
N LEU A 117 9.43 -15.84 0.98
CA LEU A 117 8.32 -14.90 0.95
C LEU A 117 7.10 -15.51 1.62
N ILE A 118 6.56 -14.81 2.61
CA ILE A 118 5.34 -15.21 3.33
C ILE A 118 4.40 -14.02 3.39
N GLY A 119 3.13 -14.21 3.01
CA GLY A 119 2.12 -13.16 3.10
C GLY A 119 0.71 -13.65 2.82
N ARG A 120 -0.28 -12.84 3.19
CA ARG A 120 -1.71 -13.08 2.90
C ARG A 120 -2.08 -12.37 1.60
N LEU A 121 -2.24 -13.13 0.52
CA LEU A 121 -2.62 -12.65 -0.82
C LEU A 121 -4.14 -12.54 -0.92
N SER A 122 -4.61 -11.49 -1.59
CA SER A 122 -6.00 -11.22 -1.90
C SER A 122 -6.16 -11.06 -3.41
N ILE A 123 -7.01 -11.89 -4.01
CA ILE A 123 -7.39 -11.84 -5.42
C ILE A 123 -8.86 -11.44 -5.50
N LEU A 124 -9.14 -10.30 -6.11
CA LEU A 124 -10.49 -9.88 -6.44
C LEU A 124 -10.78 -10.15 -7.91
N LEU A 125 -11.81 -10.96 -8.17
CA LEU A 125 -12.34 -11.26 -9.49
C LEU A 125 -13.61 -10.44 -9.70
N GLY A 126 -13.58 -9.50 -10.64
CA GLY A 126 -14.73 -8.66 -10.93
C GLY A 126 -14.43 -7.56 -11.95
N PRO A 127 -15.48 -6.93 -12.52
CA PRO A 127 -16.89 -7.27 -12.35
C PRO A 127 -17.22 -8.64 -12.95
N LEU A 128 -18.27 -9.27 -12.43
CA LEU A 128 -18.86 -10.45 -13.05
C LEU A 128 -19.74 -10.02 -14.23
N THR A 129 -19.68 -10.74 -15.34
CA THR A 129 -20.39 -10.42 -16.58
C THR A 129 -21.15 -11.64 -17.11
N ASN A 130 -22.08 -11.41 -18.03
CA ASN A 130 -22.81 -12.48 -18.73
C ASN A 130 -22.15 -12.89 -20.05
N VAL A 131 -20.89 -12.46 -20.28
CA VAL A 131 -20.14 -12.73 -21.51
C VAL A 131 -18.85 -13.46 -21.11
N ILE A 132 -18.56 -14.60 -21.74
CA ILE A 132 -17.32 -15.35 -21.50
C ILE A 132 -16.11 -14.40 -21.66
N PRO A 133 -15.19 -14.32 -20.67
CA PRO A 133 -14.93 -15.31 -19.61
C PRO A 133 -15.72 -15.17 -18.29
N LEU A 134 -16.81 -14.38 -18.26
CA LEU A 134 -17.67 -14.09 -17.09
C LEU A 134 -17.03 -13.22 -16.00
N ILE A 135 -15.72 -12.95 -16.11
CA ILE A 135 -14.96 -12.12 -15.19
C ILE A 135 -14.24 -11.07 -16.03
N GLY A 136 -14.50 -9.79 -15.76
CA GLY A 136 -13.87 -8.70 -16.49
C GLY A 136 -12.38 -8.54 -16.17
N ALA A 137 -12.01 -8.63 -14.89
CA ALA A 137 -10.63 -8.51 -14.45
C ALA A 137 -10.34 -9.29 -13.16
N ALA A 138 -9.05 -9.54 -12.94
CA ALA A 138 -8.48 -9.97 -11.66
C ALA A 138 -7.63 -8.83 -11.07
N GLN A 139 -7.75 -8.60 -9.77
CA GLN A 139 -6.92 -7.64 -9.04
C GLN A 139 -6.19 -8.33 -7.91
N VAL A 140 -4.87 -8.22 -7.90
CA VAL A 140 -4.00 -8.96 -6.98
C VAL A 140 -3.30 -8.00 -6.03
N ALA A 141 -3.37 -8.27 -4.73
CA ALA A 141 -2.65 -7.53 -3.69
C ALA A 141 -2.45 -8.39 -2.44
N PHE A 142 -1.40 -8.17 -1.68
CA PHE A 142 -1.28 -8.62 -0.31
C PHE A 142 -2.09 -7.71 0.62
N ILE A 143 -2.72 -8.31 1.64
CA ILE A 143 -3.46 -7.54 2.66
C ILE A 143 -2.51 -6.64 3.46
N ASN A 144 -1.31 -7.16 3.75
CA ASN A 144 -0.23 -6.49 4.46
C ASN A 144 1.08 -6.66 3.71
N PRO A 145 2.09 -5.80 3.91
CA PRO A 145 3.43 -6.03 3.38
C PRO A 145 3.90 -7.46 3.71
N PRO A 146 4.28 -8.27 2.71
CA PRO A 146 4.73 -9.63 2.96
C PRO A 146 6.08 -9.63 3.68
N THR A 147 6.37 -10.69 4.42
CA THR A 147 7.72 -10.93 4.92
C THR A 147 8.56 -11.44 3.76
N LEU A 148 9.61 -10.72 3.41
CA LEU A 148 10.65 -11.17 2.49
C LEU A 148 11.92 -11.50 3.29
N LYS A 149 12.64 -12.57 3.02
CA LYS A 149 14.04 -12.77 3.42
C LYS A 149 14.82 -13.27 2.21
N LEU A 150 16.08 -12.90 2.14
CA LEU A 150 16.96 -13.21 1.01
C LEU A 150 18.23 -13.83 1.57
N ASP A 151 18.59 -15.01 1.10
CA ASP A 151 19.86 -15.64 1.43
C ASP A 151 20.85 -15.35 0.31
N PHE A 152 21.92 -14.65 0.67
CA PHE A 152 22.91 -14.20 -0.31
C PHE A 152 24.17 -15.07 -0.31
N THR A 153 24.73 -15.28 -1.50
CA THR A 153 26.00 -15.98 -1.72
C THR A 153 27.17 -15.10 -1.34
N ASP A 154 28.23 -15.70 -0.77
CA ASP A 154 29.53 -15.04 -0.48
C ASP A 154 29.45 -13.76 0.37
N ALA A 155 28.31 -13.54 1.05
CA ALA A 155 28.03 -12.40 1.90
C ALA A 155 29.12 -12.12 2.95
N ALA A 156 29.76 -13.17 3.47
CA ALA A 156 30.84 -13.08 4.46
C ALA A 156 32.10 -12.35 3.94
N ASN A 157 32.29 -12.28 2.62
CA ASN A 157 33.43 -11.62 1.98
C ASN A 157 33.18 -10.13 1.67
N ILE A 158 31.97 -9.63 1.93
CA ILE A 158 31.55 -8.27 1.58
C ILE A 158 31.56 -7.41 2.85
N ALA A 159 32.39 -6.37 2.86
CA ALA A 159 32.36 -5.36 3.92
C ALA A 159 30.98 -4.67 3.94
N ASP A 160 30.44 -4.46 5.14
CA ASP A 160 29.12 -3.83 5.36
C ASP A 160 27.92 -4.60 4.77
N TRP A 161 28.06 -5.91 4.58
CA TRP A 161 27.03 -6.81 4.06
C TRP A 161 25.63 -6.61 4.70
N ALA A 162 25.57 -6.54 6.03
CA ALA A 162 24.30 -6.40 6.76
C ALA A 162 23.54 -5.11 6.39
N LEU A 163 24.26 -4.03 6.05
CA LEU A 163 23.64 -2.79 5.59
C LEU A 163 23.07 -2.96 4.18
N ILE A 164 23.80 -3.64 3.29
CA ILE A 164 23.37 -3.92 1.91
C ILE A 164 22.10 -4.78 1.92
N ASP A 165 22.10 -5.87 2.67
CA ASP A 165 20.91 -6.73 2.84
C ASP A 165 19.70 -5.92 3.29
N LYS A 166 19.83 -5.18 4.40
CA LYS A 166 18.76 -4.35 4.94
C LYS A 166 18.23 -3.34 3.93
N THR A 167 19.13 -2.65 3.21
CA THR A 167 18.76 -1.62 2.24
C THR A 167 18.11 -2.21 0.98
N VAL A 168 18.68 -3.26 0.38
CA VAL A 168 18.11 -3.91 -0.82
C VAL A 168 16.76 -4.54 -0.51
N ARG A 169 16.67 -5.29 0.60
CA ARG A 169 15.42 -5.90 1.06
C ARG A 169 14.34 -4.84 1.30
N LYS A 170 14.68 -3.73 1.96
CA LYS A 170 13.76 -2.61 2.19
C LYS A 170 13.24 -2.05 0.87
N VAL A 171 14.12 -1.74 -0.09
CA VAL A 171 13.70 -1.21 -1.39
C VAL A 171 12.77 -2.18 -2.12
N ILE A 172 13.06 -3.48 -2.13
CA ILE A 172 12.16 -4.46 -2.75
C ILE A 172 10.79 -4.48 -2.07
N LEU A 173 10.76 -4.46 -0.73
CA LEU A 173 9.50 -4.41 0.02
C LEU A 173 8.72 -3.11 -0.22
N ASP A 174 9.40 -1.97 -0.32
CA ASP A 174 8.77 -0.68 -0.62
C ASP A 174 8.14 -0.70 -2.02
N ILE A 175 8.82 -1.30 -3.00
CA ILE A 175 8.27 -1.51 -4.36
C ILE A 175 7.04 -2.41 -4.33
N VAL A 176 7.14 -3.57 -3.67
CA VAL A 176 5.99 -4.49 -3.50
C VAL A 176 4.83 -3.78 -2.80
N SER A 177 5.11 -2.96 -1.78
CA SER A 177 4.09 -2.22 -1.04
C SER A 177 3.38 -1.17 -1.89
N SER A 178 4.12 -0.49 -2.75
CA SER A 178 3.58 0.53 -3.66
C SER A 178 2.67 -0.03 -4.76
N MET A 179 2.78 -1.32 -5.09
CA MET A 179 2.09 -1.92 -6.24
C MET A 179 1.12 -3.06 -5.88
N PHE A 180 1.48 -3.83 -4.85
CA PHE A 180 0.86 -5.11 -4.50
C PHE A 180 0.50 -5.19 -3.02
N VAL A 181 0.40 -4.09 -2.28
CA VAL A 181 -0.15 -4.12 -0.91
C VAL A 181 -1.35 -3.18 -0.85
N LEU A 182 -2.42 -3.61 -0.19
CA LEU A 182 -3.63 -2.82 -0.09
C LEU A 182 -3.35 -1.39 0.45
N PRO A 183 -3.95 -0.37 -0.16
CA PRO A 183 -5.02 -0.42 -1.19
C PRO A 183 -4.54 -0.56 -2.65
N ASN A 184 -3.23 -0.69 -2.88
CA ASN A 184 -2.67 -0.86 -4.22
C ASN A 184 -2.90 -2.30 -4.72
N ARG A 185 -3.42 -2.39 -5.94
CA ARG A 185 -3.81 -3.66 -6.58
C ARG A 185 -3.25 -3.70 -7.98
N TYR A 186 -2.64 -4.82 -8.33
CA TYR A 186 -2.22 -5.10 -9.69
C TYR A 186 -3.40 -5.65 -10.49
N LEU A 187 -3.84 -4.88 -11.50
CA LEU A 187 -5.00 -5.20 -12.32
C LEU A 187 -4.60 -5.99 -13.57
N VAL A 188 -5.22 -7.15 -13.77
CA VAL A 188 -5.13 -7.96 -14.98
C VAL A 188 -6.52 -8.01 -15.62
N LYS A 189 -6.67 -7.41 -16.80
CA LYS A 189 -7.91 -7.49 -17.57
C LYS A 189 -8.02 -8.86 -18.22
N LEU A 190 -9.09 -9.59 -17.91
CA LEU A 190 -9.42 -10.88 -18.52
C LEU A 190 -10.32 -10.69 -19.75
N ASP A 191 -11.13 -9.62 -19.75
CA ASP A 191 -11.88 -9.12 -20.89
C ASP A 191 -11.30 -7.78 -21.36
N SER A 192 -11.03 -7.65 -22.66
CA SER A 192 -10.58 -6.39 -23.26
C SER A 192 -11.60 -5.26 -23.12
N ASN A 193 -12.89 -5.59 -22.97
CA ASN A 193 -13.99 -4.62 -22.80
C ASN A 193 -14.30 -4.32 -21.32
N ASN A 194 -13.45 -4.78 -20.40
CA ASN A 194 -13.66 -4.59 -18.97
C ASN A 194 -13.87 -3.12 -18.58
N ASP A 195 -14.98 -2.84 -17.88
CA ASP A 195 -15.24 -1.51 -17.30
C ASP A 195 -14.46 -1.34 -16.00
N TYR A 196 -13.35 -0.60 -16.06
CA TYR A 196 -12.44 -0.38 -14.93
C TYR A 196 -13.15 0.11 -13.66
N PHE A 197 -14.14 1.00 -13.78
CA PHE A 197 -14.82 1.57 -12.62
C PHE A 197 -15.54 0.51 -11.79
N ARG A 198 -16.02 -0.56 -12.41
CA ARG A 198 -16.70 -1.67 -11.72
C ARG A 198 -15.71 -2.63 -11.04
N THR A 199 -14.43 -2.56 -11.39
CA THR A 199 -13.38 -3.31 -10.71
C THR A 199 -13.00 -2.66 -9.37
N TYR A 200 -13.20 -1.34 -9.22
CA TYR A 200 -12.73 -0.60 -8.04
C TYR A 200 -13.45 -1.04 -6.75
N LEU A 201 -12.67 -1.28 -5.70
CA LEU A 201 -13.17 -1.41 -4.33
C LEU A 201 -12.77 -0.16 -3.54
N PRO A 202 -13.75 0.60 -3.02
CA PRO A 202 -13.49 1.68 -2.08
C PRO A 202 -12.87 1.17 -0.77
N HIS A 203 -12.20 2.07 -0.06
CA HIS A 203 -11.83 1.86 1.33
C HIS A 203 -13.06 1.58 2.19
N LEU A 204 -12.89 0.75 3.21
CA LEU A 204 -13.93 0.43 4.19
C LEU A 204 -14.23 1.63 5.09
N GLY A 205 -13.19 2.40 5.44
CA GLY A 205 -13.32 3.51 6.38
C GLY A 205 -11.99 4.18 6.70
N ALA A 206 -12.05 5.11 7.65
CA ALA A 206 -10.89 5.74 8.27
C ALA A 206 -10.72 5.23 9.71
N LEU A 207 -9.51 4.82 10.06
CA LEU A 207 -9.11 4.45 11.41
C LEU A 207 -8.44 5.66 12.07
N ARG A 208 -9.10 6.24 13.06
CA ARG A 208 -8.51 7.26 13.94
C ARG A 208 -7.80 6.57 15.09
N LEU A 209 -6.47 6.51 15.02
CA LEU A 209 -5.62 5.85 16.00
C LEU A 209 -4.95 6.87 16.91
N THR A 210 -5.09 6.71 18.22
CA THR A 210 -4.39 7.48 19.24
C THR A 210 -3.31 6.60 19.87
N VAL A 211 -2.06 7.05 19.84
CA VAL A 211 -0.98 6.48 20.64
C VAL A 211 -0.95 7.24 21.96
N GLU A 212 -1.43 6.61 23.03
CA GLU A 212 -1.53 7.24 24.35
C GLU A 212 -0.15 7.35 24.98
N ARG A 213 0.45 6.20 25.33
CA ARG A 213 1.71 6.12 26.07
C ARG A 213 2.39 4.77 25.94
N ALA A 214 3.68 4.74 26.23
CA ALA A 214 4.39 3.49 26.53
C ALA A 214 4.59 3.35 28.04
N ILE A 215 4.83 2.13 28.50
CA ILE A 215 4.99 1.77 29.90
C ILE A 215 6.26 0.97 30.06
N GLY A 216 7.08 1.31 31.05
CA GLY A 216 8.24 0.52 31.45
C GLY A 216 9.30 0.40 30.35
N ILE A 217 9.49 1.45 29.55
CA ILE A 217 10.54 1.52 28.53
C ILE A 217 11.89 1.47 29.22
N SER A 218 12.73 0.51 28.83
CA SER A 218 14.12 0.44 29.29
C SER A 218 15.02 0.43 28.07
N GLY A 219 16.13 1.18 28.11
CA GLY A 219 17.08 1.21 27.00
C GLY A 219 17.64 -0.19 26.71
N PRO A 220 18.16 -0.44 25.49
CA PRO A 220 18.61 -1.76 25.06
C PRO A 220 19.61 -2.37 26.07
N LYS A 221 19.43 -3.66 26.39
CA LYS A 221 20.27 -4.37 27.38
C LYS A 221 21.75 -4.23 27.01
N LYS A 222 22.49 -3.44 27.81
CA LYS A 222 23.90 -3.10 27.57
C LYS A 222 24.75 -4.36 27.41
N SER A 223 25.44 -4.50 26.27
CA SER A 223 26.41 -5.58 26.06
C SER A 223 27.54 -5.50 27.11
N ARG A 224 28.27 -6.62 27.31
CA ARG A 224 29.38 -6.70 28.27
C ARG A 224 30.48 -5.65 28.01
N ALA A 225 30.65 -5.22 26.76
CA ALA A 225 31.57 -4.15 26.37
C ALA A 225 31.01 -2.74 26.67
N LYS A 226 29.70 -2.51 26.48
CA LYS A 226 29.03 -1.22 26.75
C LYS A 226 28.93 -0.93 28.27
N ARG A 227 29.01 -1.95 29.13
CA ARG A 227 29.09 -1.79 30.62
C ARG A 227 30.32 -1.01 31.10
N LEU A 228 31.44 -1.03 30.38
CA LEU A 228 32.65 -0.27 30.74
C LEU A 228 32.52 1.23 30.42
N LEU A 229 31.56 1.61 29.56
CA LEU A 229 31.26 2.99 29.15
C LEU A 229 29.97 3.54 29.81
N ALA A 230 29.50 2.89 30.87
CA ALA A 230 28.21 3.16 31.52
C ALA A 230 27.99 4.59 32.03
N LYS A 231 29.03 5.45 32.09
CA LYS A 231 28.93 6.85 32.51
C LYS A 231 28.61 7.84 31.38
N ILE A 232 28.56 7.39 30.13
CA ILE A 232 28.38 8.27 28.94
C ILE A 232 27.08 7.96 28.18
N VAL A 233 26.45 6.81 28.41
CA VAL A 233 25.20 6.39 27.74
C VAL A 233 24.00 6.81 28.60
N LYS A 234 23.02 7.54 28.02
CA LYS A 234 21.76 7.89 28.69
C LYS A 234 21.11 6.63 29.29
N ASP A 235 20.66 6.71 30.54
CA ASP A 235 19.98 5.58 31.21
C ASP A 235 18.49 5.47 30.82
N VAL A 236 17.92 6.53 30.23
CA VAL A 236 16.52 6.57 29.78
C VAL A 236 16.47 7.08 28.33
N PRO A 237 15.85 6.33 27.39
CA PRO A 237 15.72 6.74 25.99
C PRO A 237 14.90 8.02 25.75
N ASP A 238 15.17 8.72 24.65
CA ASP A 238 14.32 9.78 24.11
C ASP A 238 13.32 9.15 23.13
N CYS A 239 12.14 8.75 23.61
CA CYS A 239 11.26 7.86 22.89
C CYS A 239 10.34 8.57 21.89
N TYR A 240 10.06 7.89 20.78
CA TYR A 240 8.93 8.18 19.91
C TYR A 240 8.36 6.87 19.31
N ALA A 241 7.15 6.92 18.77
CA ALA A 241 6.51 5.78 18.12
C ALA A 241 6.38 6.03 16.61
N LYS A 242 6.74 5.04 15.80
CA LYS A 242 6.42 4.94 14.37
C LYS A 242 5.25 4.00 14.18
N VAL A 243 4.27 4.42 13.41
CA VAL A 243 3.06 3.66 13.15
C VAL A 243 2.88 3.43 11.66
N THR A 244 2.62 2.19 11.28
CA THR A 244 2.31 1.80 9.90
C THR A 244 1.01 1.01 9.86
N VAL A 245 0.15 1.32 8.88
CA VAL A 245 -1.10 0.60 8.60
C VAL A 245 -1.19 0.32 7.11
N GLY A 246 -1.09 -0.96 6.71
CA GLY A 246 -1.09 -1.33 5.29
C GLY A 246 0.04 -0.67 4.49
N ALA A 247 -0.30 -0.04 3.36
CA ALA A 247 0.62 0.74 2.53
C ALA A 247 0.46 2.27 2.70
N GLU A 248 -0.24 2.72 3.75
CA GLU A 248 -0.33 4.14 4.07
C GLU A 248 1.05 4.70 4.51
N GLU A 249 1.21 6.02 4.45
CA GLU A 249 2.43 6.69 4.88
C GLU A 249 2.70 6.43 6.37
N GLU A 250 3.98 6.22 6.72
CA GLU A 250 4.40 6.04 8.10
C GLU A 250 4.13 7.33 8.89
N TRP A 251 3.44 7.21 10.01
CA TRP A 251 3.23 8.31 10.94
C TRP A 251 4.18 8.19 12.14
N ARG A 252 4.75 9.32 12.56
CA ARG A 252 5.69 9.42 13.68
C ARG A 252 5.15 10.37 14.75
N THR A 253 5.17 9.95 16.01
CA THR A 253 4.83 10.83 17.14
C THR A 253 5.97 11.80 17.48
N SER A 254 5.68 12.81 18.31
CA SER A 254 6.72 13.67 18.91
C SER A 254 7.68 12.87 19.80
N VAL A 255 8.88 13.40 20.00
CA VAL A 255 9.90 12.79 20.86
C VAL A 255 9.67 13.20 22.33
N LYS A 256 9.63 12.23 23.23
CA LYS A 256 9.55 12.42 24.68
C LYS A 256 10.88 12.06 25.31
N LYS A 257 11.50 13.06 25.95
CA LYS A 257 12.89 12.95 26.39
C LYS A 257 13.03 12.32 27.76
N ASN A 258 13.94 11.35 27.89
CA ASN A 258 14.34 10.70 29.14
C ASN A 258 13.14 10.26 30.01
N ASP A 259 12.18 9.55 29.42
CA ASP A 259 10.98 9.07 30.10
C ASP A 259 10.82 7.55 29.96
N HIS A 260 10.60 6.86 31.07
CA HIS A 260 10.33 5.41 31.09
C HIS A 260 8.88 5.10 30.72
N ASP A 261 7.98 6.07 30.89
CA ASP A 261 6.56 5.91 30.66
C ASP A 261 6.04 7.07 29.77
N PRO A 262 6.63 7.28 28.57
CA PRO A 262 6.36 8.46 27.75
C PRO A 262 4.89 8.54 27.34
N GLU A 263 4.27 9.70 27.57
CA GLU A 263 2.91 9.99 27.14
C GLU A 263 2.91 10.92 25.91
N TRP A 264 2.40 10.42 24.79
CA TRP A 264 2.24 11.18 23.54
C TRP A 264 0.84 11.80 23.45
N ASN A 265 -0.20 10.98 23.63
CA ASN A 265 -1.60 11.36 23.40
C ASN A 265 -1.82 11.95 21.99
N GLU A 266 -1.08 11.45 21.00
CA GLU A 266 -1.13 11.94 19.64
C GLU A 266 -2.02 11.04 18.79
N THR A 267 -2.69 11.62 17.79
CA THR A 267 -3.71 10.94 17.00
C THR A 267 -3.48 11.16 15.51
N HIS A 268 -3.66 10.10 14.73
CA HIS A 268 -3.58 10.12 13.28
C HIS A 268 -4.68 9.27 12.65
N ASP A 269 -5.11 9.64 11.44
CA ASP A 269 -6.16 8.94 10.71
C ASP A 269 -5.54 8.17 9.54
N PHE A 270 -5.81 6.86 9.45
CA PHE A 270 -5.35 5.99 8.36
C PHE A 270 -6.53 5.52 7.50
N LEU A 271 -6.36 5.44 6.18
CA LEU A 271 -7.34 4.78 5.33
C LEU A 271 -7.26 3.26 5.47
N VAL A 272 -8.39 2.60 5.62
CA VAL A 272 -8.47 1.14 5.80
C VAL A 272 -9.18 0.51 4.61
N ALA A 273 -8.49 -0.40 3.93
CA ALA A 273 -9.00 -1.19 2.81
C ALA A 273 -9.46 -2.59 3.22
N ASP A 274 -8.93 -3.12 4.33
CA ASP A 274 -9.29 -4.44 4.86
C ASP A 274 -9.15 -4.47 6.39
N TYR A 275 -10.06 -5.15 7.09
CA TYR A 275 -10.01 -5.25 8.55
C TYR A 275 -8.83 -6.09 9.06
N ASP A 276 -8.28 -6.99 8.24
CA ASP A 276 -7.09 -7.77 8.58
C ASP A 276 -5.78 -7.00 8.30
N GLN A 277 -5.85 -5.71 7.92
CA GLN A 277 -4.67 -4.85 7.89
C GLN A 277 -4.07 -4.71 9.30
N ARG A 278 -2.75 -4.86 9.37
CA ARG A 278 -1.94 -4.77 10.58
C ARG A 278 -1.71 -3.31 10.94
N ILE A 279 -1.80 -3.02 12.22
CA ILE A 279 -1.32 -1.79 12.85
C ILE A 279 -0.01 -2.17 13.52
N VAL A 280 1.10 -1.69 12.97
CA VAL A 280 2.45 -1.92 13.47
C VAL A 280 2.90 -0.67 14.19
N ILE A 281 3.34 -0.81 15.45
CA ILE A 281 3.81 0.31 16.26
C ILE A 281 5.22 -0.01 16.74
N ASP A 282 6.19 0.75 16.26
CA ASP A 282 7.61 0.58 16.52
C ASP A 282 8.10 1.74 17.40
N VAL A 283 8.42 1.44 18.67
CA VAL A 283 8.94 2.42 19.63
C VAL A 283 10.45 2.48 19.49
N LYS A 284 10.99 3.69 19.32
CA LYS A 284 12.42 3.93 19.05
C LYS A 284 13.01 5.00 19.95
N ASP A 285 14.32 4.91 20.14
CA ASP A 285 15.14 5.96 20.76
C ASP A 285 15.61 6.97 19.72
N ASP A 286 15.37 8.27 19.93
CA ASP A 286 15.82 9.37 19.09
C ASP A 286 17.26 9.77 19.46
N ASP A 287 18.23 9.01 18.96
CA ASP A 287 19.66 9.22 19.21
C ASP A 287 20.44 9.58 17.94
N LEU A 288 21.39 10.50 18.06
CA LEU A 288 22.17 11.09 16.95
C LEU A 288 23.01 10.09 16.13
N GLY A 289 23.12 8.82 16.56
CA GLY A 289 23.93 7.77 15.94
C GLY A 289 23.14 6.76 15.09
N GLY A 290 21.82 6.92 14.99
CA GLY A 290 20.90 5.96 14.40
C GLY A 290 19.95 5.42 15.46
N ASP A 291 18.65 5.47 15.19
CA ASP A 291 17.62 5.13 16.16
C ASP A 291 17.71 3.64 16.57
N ASP A 292 17.97 3.37 17.86
CA ASP A 292 17.96 2.02 18.41
C ASP A 292 16.49 1.58 18.62
N ASP A 293 16.13 0.41 18.08
CA ASP A 293 14.78 -0.16 18.24
C ASP A 293 14.55 -0.55 19.70
N ILE A 294 13.51 0.00 20.34
CA ILE A 294 13.16 -0.34 21.73
C ILE A 294 12.25 -1.55 21.72
N GLY A 295 11.22 -1.53 20.88
CA GLY A 295 10.36 -2.67 20.67
C GLY A 295 9.18 -2.40 19.74
N LEU A 296 8.67 -3.47 19.18
CA LEU A 296 7.60 -3.51 18.21
C LEU A 296 6.36 -4.15 18.84
N ALA A 297 5.21 -3.51 18.67
CA ALA A 297 3.91 -4.11 18.91
C ALA A 297 3.15 -4.24 17.58
N THR A 298 2.31 -5.25 17.47
CA THR A 298 1.44 -5.44 16.30
C THR A 298 0.06 -5.89 16.74
N THR A 299 -0.97 -5.30 16.14
CA THR A 299 -2.37 -5.73 16.21
C THR A 299 -2.99 -5.62 14.81
N THR A 300 -4.28 -5.91 14.65
CA THR A 300 -5.01 -5.66 13.40
C THR A 300 -6.15 -4.66 13.64
N VAL A 301 -6.63 -4.03 12.57
CA VAL A 301 -7.84 -3.18 12.65
C VAL A 301 -9.01 -3.97 13.23
N LYS A 302 -9.18 -5.21 12.80
CA LYS A 302 -10.15 -6.17 13.35
C LYS A 302 -9.99 -6.35 14.85
N ASP A 303 -8.80 -6.73 15.31
CA ASP A 303 -8.58 -7.12 16.70
C ASP A 303 -8.74 -5.94 17.66
N ILE A 304 -8.24 -4.74 17.31
CA ILE A 304 -8.41 -3.57 18.17
C ILE A 304 -9.89 -3.17 18.28
N LEU A 305 -10.66 -3.25 17.19
CA LEU A 305 -12.09 -2.93 17.21
C LEU A 305 -12.93 -3.97 17.96
N LEU A 306 -12.59 -5.26 17.86
CA LEU A 306 -13.21 -6.32 18.64
C LEU A 306 -12.91 -6.19 20.14
N ASN A 307 -11.76 -5.62 20.50
CA ASN A 307 -11.38 -5.27 21.88
C ASN A 307 -11.94 -3.91 22.34
N GLY A 308 -13.00 -3.41 21.70
CA GLY A 308 -13.67 -2.17 22.09
C GLY A 308 -12.91 -0.89 21.71
N GLY A 309 -11.95 -0.99 20.80
CA GLY A 309 -11.17 0.16 20.31
C GLY A 309 -10.06 0.58 21.27
N SER A 310 -9.62 -0.27 22.20
CA SER A 310 -8.50 0.05 23.11
C SER A 310 -7.72 -1.21 23.44
N GLN A 311 -6.39 -1.12 23.34
CA GLN A 311 -5.51 -2.25 23.66
C GLN A 311 -4.25 -1.76 24.37
N GLN A 312 -3.77 -2.60 25.29
CA GLN A 312 -2.42 -2.53 25.83
C GLN A 312 -1.63 -3.71 25.26
N LEU A 313 -0.63 -3.42 24.44
CA LEU A 313 0.15 -4.41 23.70
C LEU A 313 1.53 -4.56 24.31
N ASP A 314 2.05 -5.79 24.32
CA ASP A 314 3.43 -6.07 24.70
C ASP A 314 4.39 -5.67 23.58
N LEU A 315 5.49 -5.01 23.94
CA LEU A 315 6.55 -4.68 22.99
C LEU A 315 7.53 -5.86 22.90
N MET A 316 7.93 -6.20 21.67
CA MET A 316 8.92 -7.24 21.38
C MET A 316 10.16 -6.63 20.73
N HIS A 317 11.35 -7.07 21.11
CA HIS A 317 12.61 -6.65 20.50
C HIS A 317 13.30 -7.87 19.89
N ASP A 318 13.56 -7.84 18.59
CA ASP A 318 14.11 -8.97 17.82
C ASP A 318 13.36 -10.31 18.02
N GLY A 319 12.04 -10.23 18.20
CA GLY A 319 11.17 -11.39 18.42
C GLY A 319 11.11 -11.89 19.87
N GLU A 320 11.89 -11.28 20.78
CA GLU A 320 11.87 -11.61 22.20
C GLU A 320 10.97 -10.64 22.98
N PRO A 321 10.16 -11.11 23.94
CA PRO A 321 9.34 -10.24 24.78
C PRO A 321 10.19 -9.26 25.59
N THR A 322 9.71 -8.02 25.69
CA THR A 322 10.24 -7.03 26.64
C THR A 322 9.33 -6.92 27.87
N ASP A 323 9.78 -6.21 28.90
CA ASP A 323 8.92 -5.83 30.03
C ASP A 323 8.07 -4.58 29.71
N SER A 324 8.24 -4.00 28.51
CA SER A 324 7.63 -2.76 28.09
C SER A 324 6.31 -3.00 27.36
N LYS A 325 5.39 -2.05 27.48
CA LYS A 325 4.06 -2.11 26.85
C LYS A 325 3.72 -0.79 26.17
N ILE A 326 2.74 -0.83 25.27
CA ILE A 326 2.18 0.38 24.63
C ILE A 326 0.66 0.37 24.70
N VAL A 327 0.06 1.54 24.98
CA VAL A 327 -1.38 1.72 25.05
C VAL A 327 -1.86 2.52 23.86
N VAL A 328 -2.84 1.97 23.14
CA VAL A 328 -3.43 2.58 21.94
C VAL A 328 -4.94 2.54 21.95
N HIS A 329 -5.55 3.54 21.33
CA HIS A 329 -6.99 3.63 21.13
C HIS A 329 -7.33 3.81 19.65
N ALA A 330 -8.43 3.23 19.22
CA ALA A 330 -8.92 3.31 17.86
C ALA A 330 -10.41 3.65 17.82
N LYS A 331 -10.77 4.57 16.93
CA LYS A 331 -12.15 4.79 16.48
C LYS A 331 -12.21 4.54 14.98
N PHE A 332 -13.19 3.75 14.54
CA PHE A 332 -13.40 3.48 13.13
C PHE A 332 -14.59 4.29 12.60
N TYR A 333 -14.39 4.93 11.45
CA TYR A 333 -15.41 5.69 10.75
C TYR A 333 -15.66 5.06 9.38
N ASN A 334 -16.91 4.66 9.11
CA ASN A 334 -17.31 4.16 7.81
C ASN A 334 -17.39 5.31 6.80
N PHE A 335 -16.98 5.06 5.56
CA PHE A 335 -17.27 5.98 4.47
C PHE A 335 -18.72 5.83 4.01
N VAL A 336 -19.45 6.93 3.92
CA VAL A 336 -20.87 6.97 3.56
C VAL A 336 -21.15 7.91 2.39
N ASP A 337 -22.05 7.50 1.51
CA ASP A 337 -22.50 8.28 0.35
C ASP A 337 -23.56 9.31 0.78
N SER A 338 -23.19 10.23 1.67
CA SER A 338 -24.09 11.25 2.25
C SER A 338 -23.50 12.65 2.15
N ALA A 339 -24.20 13.54 1.44
CA ALA A 339 -23.81 14.94 1.30
C ALA A 339 -23.86 15.68 2.64
N ASP A 340 -24.81 15.31 3.51
CA ASP A 340 -24.92 15.87 4.85
C ASP A 340 -23.72 15.46 5.71
N ALA A 341 -23.24 14.22 5.60
CA ALA A 341 -22.03 13.79 6.29
C ALA A 341 -20.82 14.63 5.87
N ILE A 342 -20.69 14.98 4.58
CA ILE A 342 -19.60 15.85 4.12
C ILE A 342 -19.76 17.29 4.64
N ARG A 343 -20.97 17.84 4.59
CA ARG A 343 -21.23 19.25 4.97
C ARG A 343 -21.18 19.50 6.47
N THR A 344 -21.56 18.51 7.28
CA THR A 344 -21.73 18.68 8.72
C THR A 344 -20.57 18.15 9.55
N THR A 345 -19.66 17.38 8.94
CA THR A 345 -18.50 16.85 9.67
C THR A 345 -17.63 18.00 10.15
N ARG A 346 -17.35 17.96 11.46
CA ARG A 346 -16.43 18.90 12.10
C ARG A 346 -15.10 18.20 12.31
N SER A 347 -14.04 18.99 12.21
CA SER A 347 -12.72 18.53 12.54
C SER A 347 -12.27 19.05 13.91
N GLU A 348 -11.52 18.22 14.64
CA GLU A 348 -10.83 18.58 15.87
C GLU A 348 -9.42 19.18 15.60
N ASN A 349 -8.83 18.93 14.43
CA ASN A 349 -7.52 19.48 14.01
C ASN A 349 -7.40 19.60 12.46
N GLN A 350 -6.36 20.25 11.93
CA GLN A 350 -6.30 20.52 10.49
C GLN A 350 -6.13 19.28 9.60
N ASP A 351 -5.45 18.25 10.11
CA ASP A 351 -5.06 17.07 9.32
C ASP A 351 -6.06 15.91 9.41
N GLN A 352 -7.07 16.04 10.28
CA GLN A 352 -8.08 15.02 10.50
C GLN A 352 -8.89 14.73 9.22
N ILE A 353 -9.06 13.44 8.93
CA ILE A 353 -9.88 13.00 7.82
C ILE A 353 -11.35 13.22 8.18
N VAL A 354 -12.08 13.91 7.31
CA VAL A 354 -13.54 14.16 7.41
C VAL A 354 -14.32 13.50 6.28
N GLY A 355 -13.61 12.91 5.32
CA GLY A 355 -14.17 12.19 4.18
C GLY A 355 -13.08 11.72 3.22
N ILE A 356 -13.49 11.17 2.09
CA ILE A 356 -12.58 10.76 1.01
C ILE A 356 -13.14 11.19 -0.33
N ALA A 357 -12.29 11.77 -1.18
CA ALA A 357 -12.56 11.94 -2.59
C ALA A 357 -11.79 10.87 -3.37
N THR A 358 -12.45 10.22 -4.33
CA THR A 358 -11.80 9.24 -5.22
C THR A 358 -11.93 9.71 -6.65
N VAL A 359 -10.82 9.76 -7.38
CA VAL A 359 -10.80 10.01 -8.83
C VAL A 359 -10.22 8.79 -9.53
N LEU A 360 -11.01 8.15 -10.38
CA LEU A 360 -10.58 7.03 -11.23
C LEU A 360 -10.41 7.51 -12.65
N ILE A 361 -9.24 7.29 -13.25
CA ILE A 361 -8.96 7.57 -14.65
C ILE A 361 -8.92 6.25 -15.41
N ALA A 362 -9.93 5.96 -16.22
CA ALA A 362 -9.99 4.74 -17.01
C ALA A 362 -9.13 4.85 -18.26
N SER A 363 -9.40 5.83 -19.12
CA SER A 363 -8.73 5.98 -20.41
C SER A 363 -8.78 7.42 -20.93
N ALA A 364 -7.91 7.69 -21.90
CA ALA A 364 -8.12 8.78 -22.85
C ALA A 364 -8.46 8.20 -24.22
N LEU A 365 -9.29 8.87 -25.01
CA LEU A 365 -9.67 8.45 -26.35
C LEU A 365 -9.44 9.59 -27.35
N GLY A 366 -9.18 9.23 -28.61
CA GLY A 366 -9.11 10.20 -29.71
C GLY A 366 -7.85 11.06 -29.72
N LEU A 367 -6.76 10.61 -29.10
CA LEU A 367 -5.49 11.34 -29.14
C LEU A 367 -5.00 11.48 -30.59
N GLN A 368 -4.35 12.60 -30.90
CA GLN A 368 -3.83 12.92 -32.24
C GLN A 368 -2.32 13.13 -32.18
N GLY A 369 -1.64 12.93 -33.31
CA GLY A 369 -0.20 13.19 -33.45
C GLY A 369 0.59 11.98 -33.97
N GLN A 370 1.92 12.08 -33.92
CA GLN A 370 2.79 11.00 -34.35
C GLN A 370 2.86 9.91 -33.27
N ARG A 371 2.51 8.68 -33.65
CA ARG A 371 2.39 7.52 -32.77
C ARG A 371 3.56 7.34 -31.80
N ASP A 372 4.79 7.42 -32.32
CA ASP A 372 6.00 7.12 -31.55
C ASP A 372 6.46 8.32 -30.70
N GLU A 373 5.83 9.49 -30.86
CA GLU A 373 6.09 10.69 -30.06
C GLU A 373 5.09 10.89 -28.93
N LEU A 374 3.97 10.16 -28.96
CA LEU A 374 2.94 10.21 -27.93
C LEU A 374 3.45 9.58 -26.63
N ASN A 375 3.39 10.39 -25.58
CA ASN A 375 3.63 10.00 -24.20
C ASN A 375 2.52 10.56 -23.29
N PRO A 376 1.26 10.11 -23.46
CA PRO A 376 0.13 10.67 -22.75
C PRO A 376 0.10 10.26 -21.27
N SER A 377 -0.38 11.17 -20.43
CA SER A 377 -0.73 10.94 -19.03
C SER A 377 -1.84 11.89 -18.61
N VAL A 378 -2.52 11.60 -17.51
CA VAL A 378 -3.58 12.45 -16.98
C VAL A 378 -3.16 12.99 -15.62
N LYS A 379 -3.20 14.31 -15.46
CA LYS A 379 -3.00 15.00 -14.19
C LYS A 379 -4.36 15.31 -13.56
N VAL A 380 -4.52 14.97 -12.29
CA VAL A 380 -5.69 15.29 -11.47
C VAL A 380 -5.25 16.28 -10.40
N ALA A 381 -5.94 17.41 -10.31
CA ALA A 381 -5.70 18.42 -9.28
C ALA A 381 -6.98 18.73 -8.50
N TRP A 382 -6.86 18.89 -7.18
CA TRP A 382 -7.92 19.39 -6.32
C TRP A 382 -7.31 20.28 -5.22
N GLY A 383 -7.55 21.59 -5.32
CA GLY A 383 -6.84 22.57 -4.51
C GLY A 383 -5.33 22.51 -4.78
N ALA A 384 -4.54 22.38 -3.72
CA ALA A 384 -3.08 22.23 -3.82
C ALA A 384 -2.61 20.78 -4.08
N LYS A 385 -3.51 19.80 -4.02
CA LYS A 385 -3.16 18.39 -4.21
C LYS A 385 -3.13 18.06 -5.69
N GLU A 386 -2.02 17.50 -6.16
CA GLU A 386 -1.84 17.07 -7.55
C GLU A 386 -1.39 15.61 -7.63
N PHE A 387 -1.96 14.89 -8.60
CA PHE A 387 -1.65 13.49 -8.87
C PHE A 387 -1.53 13.28 -10.38
N ARG A 388 -0.78 12.26 -10.80
CA ARG A 388 -0.55 11.98 -12.22
C ARG A 388 -0.56 10.49 -12.50
N THR A 389 -1.19 10.10 -13.61
CA THR A 389 -1.14 8.70 -14.06
C THR A 389 0.23 8.34 -14.61
N ALA A 390 0.56 7.05 -14.58
CA ALA A 390 1.74 6.58 -15.30
C ALA A 390 1.63 6.95 -16.80
N ALA A 391 2.68 7.57 -17.33
CA ALA A 391 2.71 7.92 -18.74
C ALA A 391 2.75 6.65 -19.61
N LYS A 392 1.99 6.66 -20.69
CA LYS A 392 1.97 5.53 -21.65
C LYS A 392 2.89 5.85 -22.80
N SER A 393 3.59 4.84 -23.30
CA SER A 393 4.40 4.95 -24.52
C SER A 393 3.98 3.85 -25.47
N TYR A 394 4.15 4.09 -26.77
CA TYR A 394 3.84 3.08 -27.77
C TYR A 394 4.72 1.84 -27.59
N THR A 395 4.08 0.68 -27.58
CA THR A 395 4.71 -0.64 -27.74
C THR A 395 3.86 -1.46 -28.73
N PRO A 396 4.44 -2.43 -29.45
CA PRO A 396 3.67 -3.28 -30.35
C PRO A 396 2.46 -3.92 -29.65
N GLY A 397 1.26 -3.69 -30.18
CA GLY A 397 0.00 -4.17 -29.60
C GLY A 397 -0.75 -3.16 -28.71
N THR A 398 -0.14 -2.02 -28.37
CA THR A 398 -0.78 -0.95 -27.61
C THR A 398 -1.48 0.05 -28.53
N ASP A 399 -2.75 0.33 -28.26
CA ASP A 399 -3.46 1.48 -28.87
C ASP A 399 -3.08 2.77 -28.12
N ILE A 400 -2.01 3.42 -28.57
CA ILE A 400 -1.52 4.66 -27.96
C ILE A 400 -2.44 5.86 -28.22
N PHE A 401 -3.39 5.76 -29.16
CA PHE A 401 -4.36 6.82 -29.42
C PHE A 401 -5.58 6.74 -28.48
N ASN A 402 -5.80 5.56 -27.89
CA ASN A 402 -6.87 5.29 -26.92
C ASN A 402 -6.32 4.58 -25.67
N PRO A 403 -5.32 5.16 -24.97
CA PRO A 403 -4.63 4.46 -23.90
C PRO A 403 -5.53 4.25 -22.68
N SER A 404 -5.46 3.07 -22.07
CA SER A 404 -6.00 2.84 -20.72
C SER A 404 -4.96 3.17 -19.66
N PHE A 405 -5.39 3.90 -18.64
CA PHE A 405 -4.59 4.22 -17.45
C PHE A 405 -4.96 3.32 -16.29
N ASP A 406 -6.26 3.08 -16.10
CA ASP A 406 -6.82 2.21 -15.05
C ASP A 406 -6.24 2.53 -13.67
N GLN A 407 -6.19 3.82 -13.32
CA GLN A 407 -5.52 4.30 -12.11
C GLN A 407 -6.49 5.07 -11.20
N ALA A 408 -6.33 4.86 -9.89
CA ALA A 408 -7.14 5.48 -8.85
C ALA A 408 -6.30 6.46 -8.03
N PHE A 409 -6.82 7.66 -7.83
CA PHE A 409 -6.31 8.65 -6.88
C PHE A 409 -7.27 8.78 -5.73
N ARG A 410 -6.78 8.59 -4.51
CA ARG A 410 -7.56 8.65 -3.29
C ARG A 410 -7.07 9.84 -2.48
N ILE A 411 -7.97 10.75 -2.18
CA ILE A 411 -7.64 12.04 -1.59
C ILE A 411 -8.36 12.11 -0.25
N PRO A 412 -7.64 11.95 0.87
CA PRO A 412 -8.18 12.26 2.18
C PRO A 412 -8.71 13.70 2.20
N VAL A 413 -9.98 13.85 2.55
CA VAL A 413 -10.63 15.15 2.67
C VAL A 413 -10.42 15.65 4.09
N THR A 414 -9.92 16.86 4.23
CA THR A 414 -9.79 17.59 5.50
C THR A 414 -10.80 18.73 5.55
N ALA A 415 -11.04 19.28 6.74
CA ALA A 415 -11.94 20.43 6.89
C ALA A 415 -11.50 21.64 6.05
N ASP A 416 -10.19 21.87 5.90
CA ASP A 416 -9.65 22.97 5.11
C ASP A 416 -9.96 22.82 3.60
N LEU A 417 -9.97 21.58 3.07
CA LEU A 417 -10.40 21.32 1.69
C LEU A 417 -11.89 21.62 1.47
N LEU A 418 -12.72 21.48 2.51
CA LEU A 418 -14.16 21.73 2.44
C LEU A 418 -14.54 23.18 2.75
N ALA A 419 -13.66 23.97 3.37
CA ALA A 419 -13.93 25.37 3.69
C ALA A 419 -14.11 26.24 2.45
N SER A 420 -13.36 25.94 1.38
CA SER A 420 -13.50 26.58 0.06
C SER A 420 -13.15 25.56 -1.02
N PRO A 421 -14.07 24.64 -1.34
CA PRO A 421 -13.76 23.51 -2.20
C PRO A 421 -13.51 23.97 -3.64
N ALA A 422 -12.30 23.72 -4.13
CA ALA A 422 -11.96 23.95 -5.54
C ALA A 422 -12.67 22.95 -6.45
N SER A 423 -12.78 23.29 -7.74
CA SER A 423 -13.13 22.31 -8.78
C SER A 423 -12.04 21.23 -8.89
N PHE A 424 -12.44 20.01 -9.23
CA PHE A 424 -11.52 18.97 -9.67
C PHE A 424 -11.07 19.29 -11.09
N ARG A 425 -9.77 19.43 -11.31
CA ARG A 425 -9.22 19.66 -12.64
C ARG A 425 -8.58 18.39 -13.17
N ILE A 426 -9.05 17.91 -14.32
CA ILE A 426 -8.49 16.76 -15.02
C ILE A 426 -7.81 17.28 -16.29
N SER A 427 -6.50 17.11 -16.38
CA SER A 427 -5.68 17.64 -17.47
C SER A 427 -5.01 16.50 -18.23
N LEU A 428 -5.18 16.49 -19.55
CA LEU A 428 -4.44 15.61 -20.44
C LEU A 428 -3.07 16.23 -20.71
N LEU A 429 -2.02 15.47 -20.46
CA LEU A 429 -0.64 15.86 -20.73
C LEU A 429 -0.06 14.96 -21.82
N ASN A 430 0.81 15.53 -22.65
CA ASN A 430 1.76 14.76 -23.47
C ASN A 430 3.17 15.16 -23.06
N LYS A 431 3.96 14.21 -22.52
CA LYS A 431 5.23 14.52 -21.84
C LYS A 431 5.03 15.55 -20.72
N ALA A 432 5.55 16.78 -20.85
CA ALA A 432 5.38 17.84 -19.86
C ALA A 432 4.25 18.83 -20.23
N ASP A 433 3.77 18.79 -21.47
CA ASP A 433 2.87 19.80 -22.01
C ASP A 433 1.41 19.44 -21.74
N GLU A 434 0.63 20.39 -21.22
CA GLU A 434 -0.83 20.26 -21.11
C GLU A 434 -1.45 20.49 -22.49
N VAL A 435 -2.12 19.46 -23.00
CA VAL A 435 -2.79 19.51 -24.32
C VAL A 435 -4.28 19.82 -24.22
N GLY A 436 -4.85 19.65 -23.03
CA GLY A 436 -6.28 19.83 -22.78
C GLY A 436 -6.64 19.63 -21.31
N SER A 437 -7.77 20.20 -20.87
CA SER A 437 -8.27 20.00 -19.50
C SER A 437 -9.77 20.24 -19.39
N VAL A 438 -10.34 19.74 -18.29
CA VAL A 438 -11.72 19.98 -17.86
C VAL A 438 -11.72 20.30 -16.37
N GLU A 439 -12.63 21.16 -15.94
CA GLU A 439 -12.93 21.40 -14.53
C GLU A 439 -14.32 20.85 -14.19
N VAL A 440 -14.37 20.07 -13.11
CA VAL A 440 -15.61 19.52 -12.55
C VAL A 440 -15.83 20.20 -11.20
N PRO A 441 -16.82 21.11 -11.09
CA PRO A 441 -17.14 21.77 -9.82
C PRO A 441 -17.41 20.76 -8.70
N PHE A 442 -16.94 21.06 -7.49
CA PHE A 442 -17.21 20.22 -6.32
C PHE A 442 -18.71 20.03 -6.06
N GLU A 443 -19.50 21.10 -6.21
CA GLU A 443 -20.95 21.07 -6.01
C GLU A 443 -21.66 20.15 -7.01
N ASP A 444 -21.15 19.99 -8.24
CA ASP A 444 -21.73 19.09 -9.23
C ASP A 444 -21.66 17.63 -8.74
N ILE A 445 -20.57 17.26 -8.06
CA ILE A 445 -20.41 15.91 -7.49
C ILE A 445 -21.28 15.76 -6.25
N LEU A 446 -21.35 16.80 -5.41
CA LEU A 446 -22.14 16.78 -4.17
C LEU A 446 -23.65 16.67 -4.44
N GLN A 447 -24.11 17.19 -5.58
CA GLN A 447 -25.51 17.11 -6.03
C GLN A 447 -25.81 15.85 -6.87
N ALA A 448 -24.78 15.12 -7.31
CA ALA A 448 -24.95 13.93 -8.12
C ALA A 448 -25.51 12.75 -7.29
N PRO A 449 -26.32 11.86 -7.89
CA PRO A 449 -26.80 10.65 -7.23
C PRO A 449 -25.64 9.81 -6.66
N GLY A 450 -25.73 9.47 -5.38
CA GLY A 450 -24.69 8.71 -4.68
C GLY A 450 -23.37 9.47 -4.50
N LEU A 451 -23.34 10.78 -4.77
CA LEU A 451 -22.14 11.63 -4.73
C LEU A 451 -21.08 11.17 -5.73
N VAL A 452 -21.52 10.70 -6.90
CA VAL A 452 -20.69 10.14 -7.95
C VAL A 452 -20.97 10.82 -9.28
N LYS A 453 -19.92 11.26 -9.96
CA LYS A 453 -19.93 11.61 -11.38
C LYS A 453 -19.07 10.64 -12.17
N GLU A 454 -19.68 9.90 -13.08
CA GLU A 454 -19.01 9.01 -14.03
C GLU A 454 -19.31 9.52 -15.44
N GLU A 455 -18.34 10.13 -16.11
CA GLU A 455 -18.54 10.79 -17.39
C GLU A 455 -17.35 10.58 -18.34
N THR A 456 -17.59 10.88 -19.61
CA THR A 456 -16.54 11.05 -20.62
C THR A 456 -16.42 12.55 -20.88
N TYR A 457 -15.30 13.12 -20.46
CA TYR A 457 -15.05 14.55 -20.52
C TYR A 457 -14.29 14.90 -21.79
N GLU A 458 -14.83 15.81 -22.61
CA GLU A 458 -14.10 16.46 -23.70
C GLU A 458 -13.03 17.38 -23.10
N VAL A 459 -11.75 17.11 -23.39
CA VAL A 459 -10.63 17.91 -22.87
C VAL A 459 -9.98 18.79 -23.94
N GLY A 460 -10.49 18.75 -25.17
CA GLY A 460 -10.05 19.57 -26.29
C GLY A 460 -9.42 18.77 -27.43
N GLN A 461 -9.34 19.38 -28.61
CA GLN A 461 -8.76 18.78 -29.82
C GLN A 461 -9.41 17.44 -30.26
N GLY A 462 -10.66 17.20 -29.85
CA GLY A 462 -11.38 15.94 -30.10
C GLY A 462 -10.94 14.77 -29.19
N ALA A 463 -10.08 15.03 -28.20
CA ALA A 463 -9.70 14.05 -27.21
C ALA A 463 -10.67 14.07 -26.01
N THR A 464 -10.96 12.89 -25.49
CA THR A 464 -11.78 12.72 -24.29
C THR A 464 -11.05 11.95 -23.21
N ILE A 465 -11.46 12.15 -21.96
CA ILE A 465 -11.04 11.35 -20.81
C ILE A 465 -12.26 10.70 -20.18
N LYS A 466 -12.26 9.37 -20.05
CA LYS A 466 -13.26 8.63 -19.27
C LYS A 466 -12.83 8.62 -17.81
N ALA A 467 -13.57 9.31 -16.95
CA ALA A 467 -13.25 9.45 -15.53
C ALA A 467 -14.46 9.28 -14.62
N TYR A 468 -14.18 8.85 -13.40
CA TYR A 468 -15.14 8.74 -12.30
C TYR A 468 -14.62 9.58 -11.14
N ILE A 469 -15.47 10.40 -10.54
CA ILE A 469 -15.17 11.18 -9.35
C ILE A 469 -16.26 10.87 -8.31
N SER A 470 -15.85 10.55 -7.08
CA SER A 470 -16.78 10.38 -5.97
C SER A 470 -16.33 11.09 -4.71
N LEU A 471 -17.31 11.41 -3.88
CA LEU A 471 -17.13 11.96 -2.54
C LEU A 471 -17.86 11.08 -1.52
N ARG A 472 -17.20 10.79 -0.40
CA ARG A 472 -17.81 10.11 0.74
C ARG A 472 -17.50 10.83 2.04
N GLY A 473 -18.52 11.02 2.87
CA GLY A 473 -18.37 11.54 4.22
C GLY A 473 -18.01 10.43 5.21
N LEU A 474 -17.87 10.79 6.49
CA LEU A 474 -17.63 9.85 7.57
C LEU A 474 -18.86 9.67 8.48
N GLU A 475 -19.09 8.43 8.90
CA GLU A 475 -20.00 8.12 10.01
C GLU A 475 -19.30 7.18 10.98
N ILE A 476 -19.40 7.44 12.29
CA ILE A 476 -18.81 6.58 13.30
C ILE A 476 -19.41 5.16 13.22
N ALA A 477 -18.56 4.14 13.17
CA ALA A 477 -19.02 2.76 13.21
C ALA A 477 -19.56 2.47 14.62
N LYS A 478 -20.89 2.37 14.74
CA LYS A 478 -21.55 2.13 16.03
C LYS A 478 -21.40 0.71 16.53
#